data_AF-A0A3P8E0M6-F1
#
_entry.id   AF-A0A3P8E0M6-F1
#
_cell.length_a   1.000
_cell.length_b   1.000
_cell.length_c   1.000
_cell.angle_alpha   90.00
_cell.angle_beta   90.00
_cell.angle_gamma   90.00
#
_symmetry.space_group_name_H-M   'P 1'
#
loop_
_entity.id
_entity.type
_entity.pdbx_description
1 polymer ?
#
loop_
_entity_poly.entity_id
_entity_poly.type
_entity_poly.pdbx_seq_one_letter_code
_entity_poly.pdbx_strand_id
1 'polypeptide(L)'
;MKCLDLKLDIDSTVVAELQDFYRRRASVEQDYSDALAKLANGLKQRHVNETTKRPHWAPYTATTIWNTLLGSTLHLAEAHATLSDIFSKQMVQRLADMDEDAVRLHKQCREMMSSCQDRVLANTTKLQADQREYAHRQAAALEADRIRRRAEDKLLAANQKARSKGKDPDNSQRSMRAQNEFDLVSAQI
;
A
#
# COMPACT_ATOMS: atom_id res chain seq x y z
N MET A 1 -4.74 -2.47 4.76
CA MET A 1 -4.93 -1.22 5.53
C MET A 1 -3.92 -1.13 6.66
N LYS A 2 -4.05 -1.92 7.75
CA LYS A 2 -3.14 -1.85 8.91
C LYS A 2 -1.64 -1.90 8.60
N CYS A 3 -1.19 -2.70 7.64
CA CYS A 3 0.22 -2.77 7.25
C CYS A 3 0.73 -1.47 6.58
N LEU A 4 -0.12 -0.79 5.81
CA LEU A 4 0.22 0.47 5.16
C LEU A 4 0.20 1.63 6.17
N ASP A 5 -0.76 1.61 7.09
CA ASP A 5 -0.82 2.57 8.18
C ASP A 5 0.43 2.43 9.08
N LEU A 6 0.80 1.21 9.45
CA LEU A 6 2.02 0.94 10.21
C LEU A 6 3.29 1.35 9.45
N LYS A 7 3.34 1.11 8.14
CA LYS A 7 4.49 1.53 7.33
C LYS A 7 4.65 3.04 7.32
N LEU A 8 3.56 3.79 7.11
CA LEU A 8 3.61 5.26 7.13
C LEU A 8 4.06 5.77 8.50
N ASP A 9 3.52 5.22 9.58
CA ASP A 9 3.88 5.61 10.94
C ASP A 9 5.39 5.42 11.23
N ILE A 10 5.94 4.27 10.83
CA ILE A 10 7.38 4.00 10.94
C ILE A 10 8.19 4.96 10.08
N ASP A 11 7.82 5.12 8.80
CA ASP A 11 8.54 5.98 7.86
C ASP A 11 8.55 7.44 8.37
N SER A 12 7.40 8.00 8.76
CA SER A 12 7.29 9.37 9.30
C SER A 12 8.08 9.55 10.60
N THR A 13 8.06 8.56 11.49
CA THR A 13 8.84 8.59 12.74
C THR A 13 10.34 8.66 12.44
N VAL A 14 10.85 7.76 11.60
CA VAL A 14 12.28 7.72 11.25
C VAL A 14 12.69 8.99 10.50
N VAL A 15 11.84 9.52 9.63
CA VAL A 15 12.13 10.77 8.91
C VAL A 15 12.21 11.95 9.87
N ALA A 16 11.33 12.03 10.88
CA ALA A 16 11.41 13.07 11.90
C ALA A 16 12.72 12.99 12.70
N GLU A 17 13.16 11.78 13.08
CA GLU A 17 14.45 11.56 13.74
C GLU A 17 15.63 11.98 12.86
N LEU A 18 15.59 11.67 11.56
CA LEU A 18 16.61 12.10 10.60
C LEU A 18 16.67 13.62 10.46
N GLN A 19 15.51 14.30 10.43
CA GLN A 19 15.47 15.76 10.39
C GLN A 19 16.11 16.36 11.64
N ASP A 20 15.77 15.85 12.83
CA ASP A 20 16.37 16.32 14.08
C ASP A 20 17.89 16.07 14.10
N PHE A 21 18.34 14.90 13.65
CA PHE A 21 19.75 14.61 13.49
C PHE A 21 20.46 15.64 12.61
N TYR A 22 19.92 15.99 11.43
CA TYR A 22 20.55 16.98 10.56
C TYR A 22 20.53 18.40 11.14
N ARG A 23 19.49 18.79 11.89
CA ARG A 23 19.47 20.07 12.60
C ARG A 23 20.58 20.14 13.66
N ARG A 24 20.72 19.08 14.46
CA ARG A 24 21.79 19.00 15.47
C ARG A 24 23.18 18.97 14.83
N ARG A 25 23.34 18.18 13.75
CA ARG A 25 24.58 18.11 12.98
C ARG A 25 24.95 19.47 12.40
N ALA A 26 24.00 20.22 11.85
CA ALA A 26 24.23 21.58 11.36
C ALA A 26 24.77 22.50 12.46
N SER A 27 24.19 22.46 13.68
CA SER A 27 24.69 23.22 14.82
C SER A 27 26.15 22.88 15.14
N VAL A 28 26.50 21.59 15.15
CA VAL A 28 27.88 21.14 15.42
C VAL A 28 28.85 21.65 14.36
N GLU A 29 28.48 21.58 13.07
CA GLU A 29 29.30 22.12 11.98
C GLU A 29 29.46 23.65 12.09
N GLN A 30 28.41 24.36 12.49
CA GLN A 30 28.46 25.80 12.70
C GLN A 30 29.38 26.18 13.85
N ASP A 31 29.25 25.50 14.99
CA ASP A 31 30.09 25.73 16.17
C ASP A 31 31.58 25.49 15.84
N TYR A 32 31.86 24.45 15.03
CA TYR A 32 33.22 24.17 14.60
C TYR A 32 33.77 25.22 13.62
N SER A 33 32.95 25.65 12.65
CA SER A 33 33.26 26.79 11.79
C SER A 33 33.63 28.03 12.60
N ASP A 34 32.79 28.41 13.57
CA ASP A 34 32.97 29.61 14.37
C ASP A 34 34.23 29.51 15.25
N ALA A 35 34.51 28.32 15.80
CA ALA A 35 35.73 28.06 16.56
C ALA A 35 37.00 28.21 15.68
N LEU A 36 36.99 27.67 14.47
CA LEU A 36 38.09 27.80 13.50
C LEU A 36 38.30 29.26 13.08
N ALA A 37 37.22 29.97 12.75
CA ALA A 37 37.27 31.38 12.37
C ALA A 37 37.80 32.26 13.51
N LYS A 38 37.34 32.02 14.74
CA LYS A 38 37.81 32.73 15.93
C LYS A 38 39.29 32.48 16.19
N LEU A 39 39.74 31.23 16.10
CA LEU A 39 41.15 30.86 16.25
C LEU A 39 42.03 31.57 15.21
N ALA A 40 41.69 31.44 13.93
CA ALA A 40 42.49 31.99 12.84
C ALA A 40 42.52 33.53 12.88
N ASN A 41 41.39 34.19 13.12
CA ASN A 41 41.32 35.65 13.19
C ASN A 41 42.05 36.21 14.43
N GLY A 42 41.95 35.56 15.59
CA GLY A 42 42.68 35.97 16.79
C GLY A 42 44.20 35.89 16.60
N LEU A 43 44.68 34.82 15.96
CA LEU A 43 46.09 34.64 15.61
C LEU A 43 46.55 35.63 14.53
N LYS A 44 45.72 35.88 13.51
CA LYS A 44 45.98 36.86 12.45
C LYS A 44 46.14 38.26 13.04
N GLN A 45 45.21 38.69 13.90
CA GLN A 45 45.26 40.00 14.57
C GLN A 45 46.54 40.15 15.40
N ARG A 46 46.89 39.13 16.20
CA ARG A 46 48.13 39.14 16.98
C ARG A 46 49.36 39.27 16.09
N HIS A 47 49.40 38.55 14.96
CA HIS A 47 50.51 38.60 14.02
C HIS A 47 50.63 39.96 13.30
N VAL A 48 49.51 40.57 12.92
CA VAL A 48 49.48 41.93 12.35
C VAL A 48 50.03 42.96 13.34
N ASN A 49 49.70 42.84 14.63
CA ASN A 49 50.22 43.73 15.67
C ASN A 49 51.74 43.65 15.82
N GLU A 50 52.33 42.46 15.67
CA GLU A 50 53.79 42.26 15.74
C GLU A 50 54.51 42.71 14.47
N THR A 51 53.98 42.36 13.30
CA THR A 51 54.57 42.73 12.01
C THR A 51 54.50 44.24 11.75
N THR A 52 53.48 44.93 12.26
CA THR A 52 53.40 46.40 12.23
C THR A 52 54.57 47.06 12.98
N LYS A 53 55.01 46.47 14.09
CA LYS A 53 56.19 46.95 14.85
C LYS A 53 57.51 46.53 14.20
N ARG A 54 57.49 45.57 13.28
CA ARG A 54 58.67 44.93 12.68
C ARG A 54 58.47 44.72 11.17
N PRO A 55 58.47 45.79 10.36
CA PRO A 55 58.07 45.72 8.94
C PRO A 55 58.94 44.77 8.10
N HIS A 56 60.22 44.62 8.47
CA HIS A 56 61.14 43.70 7.81
C HIS A 56 60.74 42.22 7.94
N TRP A 57 59.80 41.86 8.81
CA TRP A 57 59.33 40.48 9.00
C TRP A 57 58.48 39.95 7.84
N ALA A 58 57.80 40.83 7.10
CA ALA A 58 56.90 40.45 6.02
C ALA A 58 57.53 39.55 4.92
N PRO A 59 58.74 39.83 4.39
CA PRO A 59 59.35 39.02 3.34
C PRO A 59 59.91 37.66 3.80
N TYR A 60 59.91 37.33 5.09
CA TYR A 60 60.47 36.05 5.55
C TYR A 60 59.54 34.87 5.24
N THR A 61 60.12 33.76 4.79
CA THR A 61 59.38 32.52 4.47
C THR A 61 58.50 32.03 5.62
N ALA A 62 58.95 32.17 6.87
CA ALA A 62 58.16 31.78 8.05
C ALA A 62 56.85 32.59 8.17
N THR A 63 56.90 33.89 7.85
CA THR A 63 55.73 34.77 7.80
C THR A 63 54.76 34.35 6.69
N THR A 64 55.27 33.96 5.53
CA THR A 64 54.46 33.42 4.43
C THR A 64 53.76 32.13 4.83
N ILE A 65 54.50 31.15 5.39
CA ILE A 65 53.93 29.86 5.84
C ILE A 65 52.83 30.09 6.88
N TRP A 66 53.08 31.00 7.83
CA TRP A 66 52.09 31.37 8.84
C TRP A 66 50.80 31.93 8.23
N ASN A 67 50.91 32.87 7.30
CA ASN A 67 49.75 33.44 6.61
C ASN A 67 48.99 32.39 5.78
N THR A 68 49.70 31.49 5.10
CA THR A 68 49.09 30.37 4.36
C THR A 68 48.33 29.43 5.30
N LEU A 69 48.88 29.11 6.47
CA LEU A 69 48.23 28.28 7.48
C LEU A 69 46.92 28.94 7.96
N LEU A 70 46.96 30.21 8.35
CA LEU A 70 45.77 30.95 8.79
C LEU A 70 44.71 31.04 7.70
N GLY A 71 45.13 31.28 6.45
CA GLY A 71 44.22 31.28 5.29
C GLY A 71 43.56 29.92 5.08
N SER A 72 44.32 28.83 5.18
CA SER A 72 43.78 27.47 5.05
C SER A 72 42.77 27.14 6.16
N THR A 73 43.03 27.59 7.41
CA THR A 73 42.08 27.43 8.53
C THR A 73 40.80 28.22 8.32
N LEU A 74 40.88 29.45 7.80
CA LEU A 74 39.69 30.25 7.47
C LEU A 74 38.87 29.61 6.34
N HIS A 75 39.55 29.09 5.32
CA HIS A 75 38.86 28.38 4.24
C HIS A 75 38.14 27.12 4.75
N LEU A 76 38.76 26.38 5.67
CA LEU A 76 38.11 25.24 6.31
C LEU A 76 36.88 25.67 7.14
N ALA A 77 36.97 26.81 7.85
CA ALA A 77 35.82 27.38 8.57
C ALA A 77 34.65 27.67 7.61
N GLU A 78 34.90 28.33 6.48
CA GLU A 78 33.88 28.61 5.45
C GLU A 78 33.25 27.32 4.89
N ALA A 79 34.04 26.27 4.70
CA ALA A 79 33.54 24.97 4.26
C ALA A 79 32.58 24.36 5.30
N HIS A 80 32.92 24.42 6.60
CA HIS A 80 32.04 23.94 7.67
C HIS A 80 30.76 24.78 7.82
N ALA A 81 30.84 26.11 7.65
CA ALA A 81 29.66 26.98 7.59
C ALA A 81 28.73 26.58 6.42
N THR A 82 29.32 26.28 5.26
CA THR A 82 28.57 25.81 4.09
C THR A 82 27.90 24.46 4.36
N LEU A 83 28.59 23.53 5.02
CA LEU A 83 27.99 22.25 5.42
C LEU A 83 26.84 22.42 6.41
N SER A 84 26.99 23.29 7.40
CA SER A 84 25.92 23.67 8.34
C SER A 84 24.68 24.16 7.59
N ASP A 85 24.86 25.05 6.61
CA ASP A 85 23.77 25.58 5.79
C ASP A 85 23.09 24.49 4.94
N ILE A 86 23.86 23.61 4.32
CA ILE A 86 23.33 22.48 3.54
C ILE A 86 22.51 21.55 4.44
N PHE A 87 23.01 21.22 5.63
CA PHE A 87 22.33 20.33 6.56
C PHE A 87 21.05 20.95 7.12
N SER A 88 21.11 22.19 7.60
CA SER A 88 19.97 22.86 8.24
C SER A 88 18.85 23.24 7.27
N LYS A 89 19.19 23.57 6.01
CA LYS A 89 18.22 24.01 5.00
C LYS A 89 17.88 22.90 4.02
N GLN A 90 18.84 22.48 3.21
CA GLN A 90 18.58 21.62 2.07
C GLN A 90 18.21 20.20 2.51
N MET A 91 18.98 19.60 3.42
CA MET A 91 18.73 18.23 3.86
C MET A 91 17.44 18.11 4.67
N VAL A 92 17.21 19.03 5.61
CA VAL A 92 15.96 19.05 6.38
C VAL A 92 14.75 19.25 5.46
N GLN A 93 14.82 20.17 4.48
CA GLN A 93 13.71 20.38 3.55
C GLN A 93 13.44 19.14 2.69
N ARG A 94 14.47 18.49 2.15
CA ARG A 94 14.29 17.26 1.37
C ARG A 94 13.61 16.15 2.16
N LEU A 95 13.94 16.03 3.45
CA LEU A 95 13.31 15.05 4.32
C LEU A 95 11.85 15.41 4.63
N ALA A 96 11.52 16.71 4.76
CA ALA A 96 10.15 17.16 4.89
C ALA A 96 9.33 16.85 3.62
N ASP A 97 9.87 17.17 2.44
CA ASP A 97 9.23 16.88 1.15
C ASP A 97 8.98 15.36 0.99
N MET A 98 9.95 14.54 1.41
CA MET A 98 9.83 13.08 1.37
C MET A 98 8.72 12.55 2.30
N ASP A 99 8.54 13.14 3.49
CA ASP A 99 7.45 12.77 4.40
C ASP A 99 6.08 13.15 3.82
N GLU A 100 5.95 14.35 3.27
CA GLU A 100 4.73 14.80 2.59
C GLU A 100 4.36 13.89 1.41
N ASP A 101 5.36 13.49 0.62
CA ASP A 101 5.18 12.55 -0.48
C ASP A 101 4.78 11.15 0.01
N ALA A 102 5.35 10.68 1.12
CA ALA A 102 4.97 9.40 1.72
C ALA A 102 3.49 9.41 2.17
N VAL A 103 3.04 10.49 2.82
CA VAL A 103 1.63 10.68 3.21
C VAL A 103 0.72 10.71 1.99
N ARG A 104 1.10 11.45 0.94
CA ARG A 104 0.33 11.54 -0.31
C ARG A 104 0.21 10.19 -1.00
N LEU A 105 1.30 9.44 -1.09
CA LEU A 105 1.33 8.11 -1.69
C LEU A 105 0.51 7.10 -0.87
N HIS A 106 0.60 7.15 0.46
CA HIS A 106 -0.21 6.32 1.34
C HIS A 106 -1.70 6.52 1.04
N LYS A 107 -2.16 7.77 0.95
CA LYS A 107 -3.56 8.09 0.65
C LYS A 107 -4.01 7.48 -0.68
N GLN A 108 -3.20 7.64 -1.73
CA GLN A 108 -3.49 7.05 -3.05
C GLN A 108 -3.57 5.52 -2.99
N CYS A 109 -2.59 4.87 -2.35
CA CYS A 109 -2.59 3.42 -2.16
C CYS A 109 -3.83 2.95 -1.38
N ARG A 110 -4.22 3.68 -0.34
CA ARG A 110 -5.39 3.41 0.49
C ARG A 110 -6.69 3.46 -0.31
N GLU A 111 -6.85 4.49 -1.13
CA GLU A 111 -8.02 4.66 -2.02
C GLU A 111 -8.11 3.54 -3.06
N MET A 112 -6.99 3.22 -3.74
CA MET A 112 -6.95 2.16 -4.75
C MET A 112 -7.27 0.78 -4.16
N MET A 113 -6.69 0.45 -3.01
CA MET A 113 -6.99 -0.82 -2.33
C MET A 113 -8.44 -0.89 -1.86
N SER A 114 -9.00 0.19 -1.32
CA SER A 114 -10.41 0.22 -0.90
C SER A 114 -11.32 -0.08 -2.09
N SER A 115 -11.10 0.62 -3.20
CA SER A 115 -11.84 0.37 -4.45
C SER A 115 -11.72 -1.08 -4.94
N CYS A 116 -10.52 -1.66 -4.85
CA CYS A 116 -10.30 -3.07 -5.19
C CYS A 116 -11.06 -4.01 -4.25
N GLN A 117 -11.00 -3.78 -2.93
CA GLN A 117 -11.71 -4.57 -1.93
C GLN A 117 -13.23 -4.51 -2.13
N ASP A 118 -13.78 -3.33 -2.41
CA ASP A 118 -15.20 -3.14 -2.68
C ASP A 118 -15.65 -3.92 -3.91
N ARG A 119 -14.85 -3.91 -4.98
CA ARG A 119 -15.11 -4.69 -6.20
C ARG A 119 -15.08 -6.19 -5.94
N VAL A 120 -14.09 -6.67 -5.20
CA VAL A 120 -14.01 -8.09 -4.83
C VAL A 120 -15.22 -8.50 -4.00
N LEU A 121 -15.58 -7.70 -2.99
CA LEU A 121 -16.73 -7.96 -2.12
C LEU A 121 -18.04 -8.01 -2.93
N ALA A 122 -18.24 -7.06 -3.85
CA ALA A 122 -19.42 -7.04 -4.72
C ALA A 122 -19.51 -8.30 -5.59
N ASN A 123 -18.40 -8.71 -6.21
CA ASN A 123 -18.34 -9.92 -7.02
C ASN A 123 -18.58 -11.19 -6.18
N THR A 124 -17.98 -11.28 -5.01
CA THR A 124 -18.19 -12.40 -4.08
C THR A 124 -19.65 -12.47 -3.62
N THR A 125 -20.26 -11.34 -3.29
CA THR A 125 -21.66 -11.27 -2.87
C THR A 125 -22.60 -11.72 -3.99
N LYS A 126 -22.35 -11.26 -5.23
CA LYS A 126 -23.11 -11.69 -6.40
C LYS A 126 -22.97 -13.21 -6.63
N LEU A 127 -21.74 -13.73 -6.59
CA LEU A 127 -21.50 -15.16 -6.75
C LEU A 127 -22.23 -16.00 -5.69
N GLN A 128 -22.26 -15.54 -4.44
CA GLN A 128 -23.00 -16.21 -3.38
C GLN A 128 -24.52 -16.20 -3.63
N ALA A 129 -25.07 -15.11 -4.17
CA ALA A 129 -26.46 -15.04 -4.57
C ALA A 129 -26.76 -16.02 -5.71
N ASP A 130 -25.93 -16.03 -6.76
CA ASP A 130 -26.06 -16.93 -7.90
C ASP A 130 -25.97 -18.40 -7.47
N GLN A 131 -25.09 -18.73 -6.52
CA GLN A 131 -24.97 -20.08 -5.95
C GLN A 131 -26.24 -20.51 -5.20
N ARG A 132 -26.86 -19.61 -4.42
CA ARG A 132 -28.11 -19.90 -3.71
C ARG A 132 -29.26 -20.12 -4.68
N GLU A 133 -29.35 -19.29 -5.71
CA GLU A 133 -30.35 -19.43 -6.76
C GLU A 133 -30.17 -20.74 -7.53
N TYR A 134 -28.94 -21.09 -7.88
CA TYR A 134 -28.63 -22.37 -8.52
C TYR A 134 -29.06 -23.55 -7.65
N ALA A 135 -28.70 -23.56 -6.36
CA ALA A 135 -29.08 -24.62 -5.43
C ALA A 135 -30.60 -24.74 -5.30
N HIS A 136 -31.32 -23.62 -5.28
CA HIS A 136 -32.78 -23.60 -5.26
C HIS A 136 -33.38 -24.21 -6.54
N ARG A 137 -32.91 -23.79 -7.72
CA ARG A 137 -33.35 -24.35 -9.01
C ARG A 137 -33.02 -25.84 -9.13
N GLN A 138 -31.85 -26.26 -8.66
CA GLN A 138 -31.45 -27.67 -8.66
C GLN A 138 -32.37 -28.51 -7.77
N ALA A 139 -32.71 -28.02 -6.56
CA ALA A 139 -33.64 -28.70 -5.68
C ALA A 139 -35.04 -28.82 -6.31
N ALA A 140 -35.53 -27.76 -6.95
CA ALA A 140 -36.80 -27.76 -7.66
C ALA A 140 -36.81 -28.77 -8.82
N ALA A 141 -35.72 -28.82 -9.61
CA ALA A 141 -35.58 -29.77 -10.71
C ALA A 141 -35.55 -31.23 -10.23
N LEU A 142 -34.87 -31.52 -9.11
CA LEU A 142 -34.84 -32.86 -8.51
C LEU A 142 -36.21 -33.28 -8.00
N GLU A 143 -36.98 -32.37 -7.41
CA GLU A 143 -38.34 -32.67 -6.94
C GLU A 143 -39.29 -32.89 -8.11
N ALA A 144 -39.21 -32.06 -9.15
CA ALA A 144 -39.96 -32.26 -10.39
C ALA A 144 -39.68 -33.64 -11.02
N ASP A 145 -38.41 -34.03 -11.12
CA ASP A 145 -38.02 -35.35 -11.63
C ASP A 145 -38.61 -36.50 -10.79
N ARG A 146 -38.62 -36.37 -9.46
CA ARG A 146 -39.26 -37.36 -8.56
C ARG A 146 -40.76 -37.46 -8.78
N ILE A 147 -41.46 -36.33 -8.94
CA ILE A 147 -42.91 -36.30 -9.20
C ILE A 147 -43.22 -36.97 -10.54
N ARG A 148 -42.46 -36.65 -11.58
CA ARG A 148 -42.58 -37.26 -12.91
C ARG A 148 -42.39 -38.77 -12.87
N ARG A 149 -41.32 -39.28 -12.23
CA ARG A 149 -41.07 -40.72 -12.09
C ARG A 149 -42.21 -41.44 -11.36
N ARG A 150 -42.77 -40.85 -10.30
CA ARG A 150 -43.93 -41.43 -9.60
C ARG A 150 -45.17 -41.53 -10.50
N ALA A 151 -45.42 -40.53 -11.35
CA ALA A 151 -46.51 -40.57 -12.31
C ALA A 151 -46.27 -41.64 -13.38
N GLU A 152 -45.03 -41.78 -13.87
CA GLU A 152 -44.62 -42.82 -14.81
C GLU A 152 -44.78 -44.23 -14.22
N ASP A 153 -44.34 -44.45 -12.99
CA ASP A 153 -44.50 -45.73 -12.27
C ASP A 153 -45.98 -46.11 -12.10
N LYS A 154 -46.85 -45.13 -11.78
CA LYS A 154 -48.31 -45.34 -11.70
C LYS A 154 -48.90 -45.74 -13.06
N LEU A 155 -48.48 -45.10 -14.13
CA LEU A 155 -48.89 -45.41 -15.50
C LEU A 155 -48.46 -46.83 -15.89
N LEU A 156 -47.19 -47.18 -15.68
CA LEU A 156 -46.66 -48.52 -15.92
C LEU A 156 -47.45 -49.59 -15.15
N ALA A 157 -47.71 -49.37 -13.86
CA ALA A 157 -48.50 -50.29 -13.04
C ALA A 157 -49.96 -50.41 -13.50
N ALA A 158 -50.57 -49.31 -13.95
CA ALA A 158 -51.93 -49.32 -14.50
C ALA A 158 -51.99 -50.11 -15.83
N ASN A 159 -51.00 -49.92 -16.71
CA ASN A 159 -50.85 -50.63 -17.98
C ASN A 159 -50.66 -52.14 -17.77
N GLN A 160 -49.77 -52.51 -16.84
CA GLN A 160 -49.55 -53.92 -16.49
C GLN A 160 -50.82 -54.58 -15.97
N LYS A 161 -51.59 -53.91 -15.11
CA LYS A 161 -52.85 -54.46 -14.59
C LYS A 161 -53.96 -54.53 -15.64
N ALA A 162 -53.97 -53.64 -16.64
CA ALA A 162 -54.89 -53.75 -17.77
C ALA A 162 -54.58 -55.03 -18.58
N ARG A 163 -53.30 -55.22 -18.93
CA ARG A 163 -52.81 -56.39 -19.65
C ARG A 163 -53.04 -57.70 -18.90
N SER A 164 -52.82 -57.72 -17.57
CA SER A 164 -53.05 -58.91 -16.75
C SER A 164 -54.53 -59.34 -16.69
N LYS A 165 -55.45 -58.45 -17.05
CA LYS A 165 -56.90 -58.73 -17.14
C LYS A 165 -57.35 -58.99 -18.59
N GLY A 166 -56.43 -59.16 -19.54
CA GLY A 166 -56.73 -59.34 -20.95
C GLY A 166 -57.31 -58.10 -21.64
N LYS A 167 -57.19 -56.92 -21.03
CA LYS A 167 -57.68 -55.65 -21.60
C LYS A 167 -56.54 -54.90 -22.27
N ASP A 168 -56.81 -54.31 -23.42
CA ASP A 168 -55.94 -53.31 -24.03
C ASP A 168 -55.80 -52.10 -23.07
N PRO A 169 -54.57 -51.65 -22.72
CA PRO A 169 -54.34 -50.42 -21.98
C PRO A 169 -55.12 -49.22 -22.52
N ASP A 170 -55.30 -49.10 -23.84
CA ASP A 170 -55.96 -47.96 -24.46
C ASP A 170 -57.49 -47.96 -24.24
N ASN A 171 -58.06 -49.13 -23.94
CA ASN A 171 -59.49 -49.28 -23.59
C ASN A 171 -59.74 -49.36 -22.07
N SER A 172 -58.69 -49.32 -21.25
CA SER A 172 -58.81 -49.40 -19.79
C SER A 172 -58.95 -48.01 -19.18
N GLN A 173 -60.11 -47.71 -18.59
CA GLN A 173 -60.35 -46.43 -17.92
C GLN A 173 -59.30 -46.09 -16.84
N ARG A 174 -58.76 -47.11 -16.15
CA ARG A 174 -57.70 -46.91 -15.15
C ARG A 174 -56.36 -46.51 -15.80
N SER A 175 -56.04 -47.09 -16.96
CA SER A 175 -54.85 -46.79 -17.75
C SER A 175 -54.94 -45.38 -18.32
N MET A 176 -56.04 -45.04 -18.98
CA MET A 176 -56.27 -43.69 -19.52
C MET A 176 -56.21 -42.60 -18.45
N ARG A 177 -56.72 -42.85 -17.23
CA ARG A 177 -56.59 -41.88 -16.11
C ARG A 177 -55.14 -41.68 -15.68
N ALA A 178 -54.36 -42.76 -15.60
CA ALA A 178 -52.95 -42.67 -15.25
C ALA A 178 -52.12 -42.00 -16.37
N GLN A 179 -52.51 -42.20 -17.64
CA GLN A 179 -51.91 -41.52 -18.79
C GLN A 179 -52.15 -40.02 -18.72
N ASN A 180 -53.40 -39.60 -18.52
CA ASN A 180 -53.74 -38.18 -18.35
C ASN A 180 -53.03 -37.55 -17.15
N GLU A 181 -52.88 -38.28 -16.02
CA GLU A 181 -52.12 -37.80 -14.85
C GLU A 181 -50.63 -37.61 -15.19
N PHE A 182 -50.02 -38.56 -15.90
CA PHE A 182 -48.63 -38.45 -16.34
C PHE A 182 -48.42 -37.31 -17.33
N ASP A 183 -49.31 -37.15 -18.31
CA ASP A 183 -49.22 -36.08 -19.31
C ASP A 183 -49.39 -34.70 -18.65
N LEU A 184 -50.30 -34.58 -17.68
CA LEU A 184 -50.54 -33.34 -16.95
C LEU A 184 -49.37 -32.98 -16.04
N VAL A 185 -48.75 -33.95 -15.37
CA VAL A 185 -47.51 -33.76 -14.60
C VAL A 185 -46.35 -33.37 -15.52
N SER A 186 -46.22 -34.03 -16.68
CA SER A 186 -45.15 -33.75 -17.64
C SER A 186 -45.29 -32.40 -18.33
N ALA A 187 -46.51 -31.87 -18.46
CA ALA A 187 -46.76 -30.54 -19.00
C ALA A 187 -46.48 -29.40 -18.01
N GLN A 188 -46.33 -29.71 -16.71
CA GLN A 188 -46.12 -28.73 -15.63
C GLN A 188 -44.66 -28.60 -15.18
N ILE A 189 -43.76 -29.43 -15.72
CA ILE A 189 -42.33 -29.52 -15.38
C ILE A 189 -41.52 -29.05 -16.58
#